data_AF-A0A1H6BY01-F1
#
_entry.id   AF-A0A1H6BY01-F1
#
_cell.length_a   1.000
_cell.length_b   1.000
_cell.length_c   1.000
_cell.angle_alpha   90.00
_cell.angle_beta   90.00
_cell.angle_gamma   90.00
#
_symmetry.space_group_name_H-M   'P 1'
#
loop_
_entity.id
_entity.type
_entity.pdbx_description
1 polymer ?
#
loop_
_entity_poly.entity_id
_entity_poly.type
_entity_poly.pdbx_seq_one_letter_code
_entity_poly.pdbx_strand_id
1 'polypeptide(L)'
;MKPVISALLLLVLPAPTLDTTTSAAKPVEGRAGAVTLITGDEVRLVEGGHVIERGPGREDVTFAVDQAGDRLRVVPSDAAPLLASGRLDDRLFKVTNLLDFGYDRQEPLPLIISHDGPTARSGVRDRMSTAGARVVRELPSIDALAVQAEGKDRGKFWAELTGRGLKATGVKKIWLDGRMRPTLDRSVPQIGAPAAWARGLTGTEVKVGVVDTGVDATHPDLAGRIAGQRNFTSDPEENDVVGHGTHVASTIVGGGEASGGRNRGVAYGATVLSAKVCGESCPESAIIAGM
;
A
#
# COMPACT_ATOMS: atom_id res chain seq x y z
N MET A 1 62.50 -41.92 -47.79
CA MET A 1 61.74 -40.70 -48.17
C MET A 1 60.33 -41.10 -48.58
N LYS A 2 59.36 -40.91 -47.69
CA LYS A 2 57.91 -40.98 -47.96
C LYS A 2 57.25 -39.86 -47.13
N PRO A 3 56.34 -39.06 -47.72
CA PRO A 3 55.90 -37.79 -47.13
C PRO A 3 54.83 -37.99 -46.05
N VAL A 4 54.90 -37.17 -45.02
CA VAL A 4 53.87 -37.01 -43.99
C VAL A 4 52.79 -36.08 -44.56
N ILE A 5 51.59 -36.61 -44.78
CA ILE A 5 50.41 -35.83 -45.14
C ILE A 5 49.71 -35.45 -43.84
N SER A 6 49.74 -34.16 -43.52
CA SER A 6 49.02 -33.56 -42.41
C SER A 6 47.57 -33.33 -42.84
N ALA A 7 46.63 -34.10 -42.28
CA ALA A 7 45.19 -33.93 -42.52
C ALA A 7 44.63 -32.91 -41.52
N LEU A 8 44.28 -31.73 -42.02
CA LEU A 8 43.60 -30.68 -41.28
C LEU A 8 42.11 -31.07 -41.12
N LEU A 9 41.73 -31.54 -39.93
CA LEU A 9 40.34 -31.85 -39.59
C LEU A 9 39.60 -30.54 -39.25
N LEU A 10 38.86 -29.98 -40.21
CA LEU A 10 37.90 -28.90 -39.92
C LEU A 10 36.70 -29.49 -39.15
N LEU A 11 36.62 -29.20 -37.85
CA LEU A 11 35.46 -29.47 -37.03
C LEU A 11 34.41 -28.37 -37.30
N VAL A 12 33.37 -28.69 -38.08
CA VAL A 12 32.19 -27.82 -38.20
C VAL A 12 31.31 -28.08 -36.98
N LEU A 13 31.34 -27.17 -36.00
CA LEU A 13 30.39 -27.17 -34.89
C LEU A 13 29.01 -26.73 -35.42
N PRO A 14 27.93 -27.50 -35.16
CA PRO A 14 26.58 -27.01 -35.46
C PRO A 14 26.27 -25.78 -34.60
N ALA A 15 25.75 -24.73 -35.23
CA ALA A 15 25.27 -23.55 -34.55
C ALA A 15 24.14 -23.95 -33.57
N PRO A 16 24.12 -23.40 -32.33
CA PRO A 16 23.02 -23.66 -31.42
C PRO A 16 21.74 -23.08 -32.01
N THR A 17 20.77 -23.94 -32.29
CA THR A 17 19.39 -23.55 -32.55
C THR A 17 18.87 -22.86 -31.31
N LEU A 18 18.50 -21.58 -31.44
CA LEU A 18 17.75 -20.86 -30.42
C LEU A 18 16.37 -21.50 -30.33
N ASP A 19 16.23 -22.48 -29.43
CA ASP A 19 14.92 -22.94 -28.99
C ASP A 19 14.21 -21.75 -28.32
N THR A 20 13.16 -21.27 -28.96
CA THR A 20 12.14 -20.41 -28.37
C THR A 20 11.37 -21.22 -27.31
N THR A 21 11.99 -21.44 -26.16
CA THR A 21 11.27 -21.91 -24.98
C THR A 21 10.48 -20.74 -24.40
N THR A 22 9.20 -20.71 -24.72
CA THR A 22 8.15 -20.09 -23.89
C THR A 22 8.40 -20.48 -22.44
N SER A 23 8.84 -19.52 -21.61
CA SER A 23 8.90 -19.70 -20.16
C SER A 23 7.46 -19.78 -19.65
N ALA A 24 6.96 -21.00 -19.48
CA ALA A 24 5.67 -21.26 -18.85
C ALA A 24 5.81 -20.97 -17.34
N ALA A 25 5.48 -19.76 -16.94
CA ALA A 25 5.24 -19.42 -15.54
C ALA A 25 4.08 -20.28 -15.01
N LYS A 26 4.22 -20.81 -13.79
CA LYS A 26 3.15 -21.57 -13.12
C LYS A 26 1.88 -20.71 -12.96
N PRO A 27 0.67 -21.30 -12.97
CA PRO A 27 -0.58 -20.57 -12.81
C PRO A 27 -0.66 -19.67 -11.58
N VAL A 28 -1.27 -18.48 -11.72
CA VAL A 28 -1.86 -17.77 -10.58
C VAL A 28 -3.17 -18.51 -10.27
N GLU A 29 -3.17 -19.40 -9.28
CA GLU A 29 -4.37 -20.19 -8.96
C GLU A 29 -5.53 -19.27 -8.48
N GLY A 30 -6.69 -19.41 -9.12
CA GLY A 30 -8.00 -19.07 -8.54
C GLY A 30 -8.42 -17.60 -8.46
N ARG A 31 -7.61 -16.62 -8.91
CA ARG A 31 -7.96 -15.20 -8.81
C ARG A 31 -8.37 -14.61 -10.14
N ALA A 32 -9.67 -14.38 -10.35
CA ALA A 32 -10.17 -13.59 -11.48
C ALA A 32 -10.03 -12.08 -11.20
N GLY A 33 -9.53 -11.31 -12.16
CA GLY A 33 -9.40 -9.85 -12.03
C GLY A 33 -8.62 -9.23 -13.17
N ALA A 34 -8.82 -7.94 -13.40
CA ALA A 34 -8.15 -7.20 -14.46
C ALA A 34 -7.68 -5.84 -13.95
N VAL A 35 -6.45 -5.47 -14.30
CA VAL A 35 -5.82 -4.20 -13.91
C VAL A 35 -5.33 -3.50 -15.16
N THR A 36 -5.60 -2.20 -15.28
CA THR A 36 -4.89 -1.35 -16.25
C THR A 36 -3.65 -0.77 -15.56
N LEU A 37 -2.45 -1.07 -16.03
CA LEU A 37 -1.22 -0.51 -15.47
C LEU A 37 -1.15 1.01 -15.70
N ILE A 38 -0.25 1.69 -14.98
CA ILE A 38 0.02 3.12 -15.19
C ILE A 38 0.38 3.44 -16.65
N THR A 39 0.92 2.47 -17.39
CA THR A 39 1.29 2.56 -18.81
C THR A 39 0.10 2.45 -19.78
N GLY A 40 -1.09 2.11 -19.29
CA GLY A 40 -2.27 1.82 -20.09
C GLY A 40 -2.37 0.36 -20.57
N ASP A 41 -1.37 -0.48 -20.31
CA ASP A 41 -1.43 -1.91 -20.62
C ASP A 41 -2.39 -2.64 -19.65
N GLU A 42 -3.24 -3.53 -20.15
CA GLU A 42 -4.19 -4.30 -19.34
C GLU A 42 -3.61 -5.68 -19.01
N VAL A 43 -3.63 -6.07 -17.74
CA VAL A 43 -3.28 -7.41 -17.29
C VAL A 43 -4.52 -8.08 -16.71
N ARG A 44 -4.94 -9.18 -17.33
CA ARG A 44 -6.05 -10.02 -16.86
C ARG A 44 -5.52 -11.31 -16.25
N LEU A 45 -5.95 -11.62 -15.04
CA LEU A 45 -5.75 -12.92 -14.42
C LEU A 45 -6.81 -13.88 -14.92
N VAL A 46 -6.36 -15.01 -15.48
CA VAL A 46 -7.22 -16.07 -16.01
C VAL A 46 -6.90 -17.37 -15.31
N GLU A 47 -7.79 -18.35 -15.39
CA GLU A 47 -7.50 -19.69 -14.90
C GLU A 47 -6.23 -20.22 -15.58
N GLY A 48 -5.25 -20.67 -14.80
CA GLY A 48 -4.00 -21.17 -15.36
C GLY A 48 -2.91 -20.11 -15.60
N GLY A 49 -3.16 -18.80 -15.42
CA GLY A 49 -2.14 -17.78 -15.69
C GLY A 49 -2.63 -16.34 -15.83
N HIS A 50 -2.11 -15.62 -16.81
CA HIS A 50 -2.45 -14.23 -17.08
C HIS A 50 -2.35 -13.90 -18.58
N VAL A 51 -3.09 -12.89 -19.01
CA VAL A 51 -3.07 -12.33 -20.36
C VAL A 51 -2.71 -10.86 -20.25
N ILE A 52 -1.79 -10.40 -21.11
CA ILE A 52 -1.40 -8.99 -21.19
C ILE A 52 -1.91 -8.44 -22.53
N GLU A 53 -2.75 -7.42 -22.47
CA GLU A 53 -3.21 -6.65 -23.63
C GLU A 53 -2.49 -5.30 -23.64
N ARG A 54 -1.89 -4.99 -24.78
CA ARG A 54 -1.08 -3.78 -24.94
C ARG A 54 -1.99 -2.56 -25.04
N GLY A 55 -1.57 -1.47 -24.40
CA GLY A 55 -2.20 -0.18 -24.63
C GLY A 55 -2.02 0.28 -26.10
N PRO A 56 -2.90 1.15 -26.62
CA PRO A 56 -2.75 1.71 -27.97
C PRO A 56 -1.37 2.36 -28.19
N GLY A 57 -0.70 2.07 -29.31
CA GLY A 57 0.61 2.63 -29.64
C GLY A 57 1.79 2.02 -28.87
N ARG A 58 1.59 0.84 -28.27
CA ARG A 58 2.58 0.10 -27.47
C ARG A 58 2.85 -1.30 -28.01
N GLU A 59 2.67 -1.50 -29.32
CA GLU A 59 2.79 -2.78 -30.02
C GLU A 59 4.20 -3.38 -29.86
N ASP A 60 5.24 -2.54 -29.88
CA ASP A 60 6.65 -2.94 -29.81
C ASP A 60 7.20 -3.11 -28.37
N VAL A 61 6.40 -2.78 -27.35
CA VAL A 61 6.84 -2.89 -25.95
C VAL A 61 7.03 -4.36 -25.58
N THR A 62 7.97 -4.73 -24.73
CA THR A 62 8.04 -6.10 -24.18
C THR A 62 7.77 -6.09 -22.69
N PHE A 63 7.44 -7.23 -22.09
CA PHE A 63 7.12 -7.30 -20.66
C PHE A 63 8.05 -8.29 -19.96
N ALA A 64 8.64 -7.85 -18.86
CA ALA A 64 9.26 -8.73 -17.88
C ALA A 64 8.17 -9.15 -16.89
N VAL A 65 7.93 -10.45 -16.79
CA VAL A 65 6.96 -11.03 -15.86
C VAL A 65 7.71 -11.77 -14.76
N ASP A 66 7.40 -11.42 -13.52
CA ASP A 66 7.90 -12.11 -12.33
C ASP A 66 6.69 -12.63 -11.54
N GLN A 67 6.68 -13.93 -11.29
CA GLN A 67 5.60 -14.59 -10.60
C GLN A 67 6.13 -15.54 -9.52
N ALA A 68 5.72 -15.28 -8.28
CA ALA A 68 6.04 -16.09 -7.11
C ALA A 68 4.76 -16.43 -6.35
N GLY A 69 4.26 -17.66 -6.54
CA GLY A 69 2.97 -18.08 -5.99
C GLY A 69 1.82 -17.25 -6.56
N ASP A 70 1.07 -16.61 -5.67
CA ASP A 70 -0.06 -15.72 -5.99
C ASP A 70 0.38 -14.28 -6.31
N ARG A 71 1.68 -13.97 -6.25
CA ARG A 71 2.20 -12.63 -6.53
C ARG A 71 2.61 -12.53 -7.98
N LEU A 72 1.97 -11.63 -8.71
CA LEU A 72 2.27 -11.34 -10.11
C LEU A 72 2.76 -9.90 -10.24
N ARG A 73 3.89 -9.74 -10.93
CA ARG A 73 4.46 -8.46 -11.33
C ARG A 73 4.70 -8.45 -12.83
N VAL A 74 4.24 -7.40 -13.49
CA VAL A 74 4.36 -7.22 -14.94
C VAL A 74 4.96 -5.85 -15.23
N VAL A 75 6.19 -5.83 -15.74
CA VAL A 75 6.95 -4.61 -16.00
C VAL A 75 7.14 -4.40 -17.50
N PRO A 76 6.53 -3.36 -18.08
CA PRO A 76 6.82 -2.94 -19.46
C PRO A 76 8.28 -2.50 -19.65
N SER A 77 8.87 -2.80 -20.80
CA SER A 77 10.28 -2.55 -21.10
C SER A 77 10.66 -1.07 -21.03
N ASP A 78 9.74 -0.16 -21.34
CA ASP A 78 9.92 1.28 -21.25
C ASP A 78 9.73 1.84 -19.82
N ALA A 79 9.13 1.08 -18.91
CA ALA A 79 9.06 1.41 -17.48
C ALA A 79 10.30 0.93 -16.71
N ALA A 80 10.97 -0.12 -17.18
CA ALA A 80 12.11 -0.73 -16.49
C ALA A 80 13.26 0.24 -16.15
N PRO A 81 13.68 1.18 -17.04
CA PRO A 81 14.73 2.14 -16.70
C PRO A 81 14.32 3.12 -15.59
N LEU A 82 13.03 3.47 -15.52
CA LEU A 82 12.50 4.36 -14.49
C LEU A 82 12.40 3.68 -13.13
N LEU A 83 12.11 2.38 -13.11
CA LEU A 83 12.20 1.55 -11.91
C LEU A 83 13.65 1.42 -11.43
N ALA A 84 14.58 1.10 -12.34
CA ALA A 84 16.00 0.93 -12.01
C ALA A 84 16.64 2.23 -11.48
N SER A 85 16.25 3.39 -12.00
CA SER A 85 16.69 4.70 -11.52
C SER A 85 15.93 5.20 -10.29
N GLY A 86 15.00 4.41 -9.74
CA GLY A 86 14.23 4.74 -8.55
C GLY A 86 13.20 5.87 -8.74
N ARG A 87 12.89 6.24 -9.98
CA ARG A 87 11.94 7.31 -10.34
C ARG A 87 10.50 6.83 -10.44
N LEU A 88 10.30 5.52 -10.41
CA LEU A 88 9.00 4.86 -10.42
C LEU A 88 8.95 3.90 -9.23
N ASP A 89 7.82 3.87 -8.54
CA ASP A 89 7.55 2.91 -7.48
C ASP A 89 7.20 1.55 -8.08
N ASP A 90 7.89 0.50 -7.61
CA ASP A 90 7.71 -0.88 -8.02
C ASP A 90 6.27 -1.39 -7.81
N ARG A 91 5.57 -0.86 -6.81
CA ARG A 91 4.17 -1.23 -6.50
C ARG A 91 3.20 -0.92 -7.65
N LEU A 92 3.55 -0.01 -8.56
CA LEU A 92 2.74 0.33 -9.74
C LEU A 92 2.64 -0.83 -10.76
N PHE A 93 3.46 -1.87 -10.60
CA PHE A 93 3.53 -3.03 -11.50
C PHE A 93 3.23 -4.36 -10.82
N LYS A 94 2.90 -4.34 -9.52
CA LYS A 94 2.48 -5.52 -8.75
C LYS A 94 0.98 -5.73 -8.93
N VAL A 95 0.62 -6.48 -9.97
CA VAL A 95 -0.78 -6.69 -10.42
C VAL A 95 -1.66 -7.19 -9.29
N THR A 96 -1.21 -8.18 -8.51
CA THR A 96 -2.03 -8.74 -7.44
C THR A 96 -2.19 -7.77 -6.26
N ASN A 97 -1.17 -6.99 -5.91
CA ASN A 97 -1.29 -5.92 -4.91
C ASN A 97 -2.27 -4.82 -5.35
N LEU A 98 -2.26 -4.45 -6.64
CA LEU A 98 -3.19 -3.46 -7.17
C LEU A 98 -4.64 -3.97 -7.06
N LEU A 99 -4.88 -5.25 -7.37
CA LEU A 99 -6.18 -5.89 -7.16
C LEU A 99 -6.58 -5.96 -5.68
N ASP A 100 -5.65 -6.24 -4.76
CA ASP A 100 -5.93 -6.26 -3.32
C ASP A 100 -6.37 -4.90 -2.77
N PHE A 101 -5.82 -3.82 -3.35
CA PHE A 101 -6.24 -2.46 -3.06
C PHE A 101 -7.52 -2.04 -3.79
N GLY A 102 -8.02 -2.85 -4.72
CA GLY A 102 -9.23 -2.58 -5.49
C GLY A 102 -9.01 -1.68 -6.71
N TYR A 103 -7.78 -1.53 -7.20
CA TYR A 103 -7.49 -0.75 -8.40
C TYR A 103 -7.64 -1.60 -9.66
N ASP A 104 -8.88 -1.77 -10.11
CA ASP A 104 -9.20 -2.49 -11.34
C ASP A 104 -9.07 -1.59 -12.60
N ARG A 105 -9.72 -1.97 -13.70
CA ARG A 105 -9.70 -1.25 -14.97
C ARG A 105 -10.48 0.07 -14.95
N GLN A 106 -11.53 0.15 -14.13
CA GLN A 106 -12.46 1.27 -14.10
C GLN A 106 -12.06 2.30 -13.05
N GLU A 107 -11.54 1.83 -11.91
CA GLU A 107 -11.11 2.69 -10.82
C GLU A 107 -9.92 3.56 -11.24
N PRO A 108 -9.87 4.86 -10.88
CA PRO A 108 -8.69 5.70 -11.12
C PRO A 108 -7.49 5.20 -10.31
N LEU A 109 -6.27 5.36 -10.85
CA LEU A 109 -5.03 4.97 -10.18
C LEU A 109 -4.54 6.17 -9.37
N PRO A 110 -4.54 6.11 -8.04
CA PRO A 110 -4.07 7.22 -7.23
C PRO A 110 -2.54 7.17 -7.14
N LEU A 111 -1.93 8.33 -7.35
CA LEU A 111 -0.49 8.51 -7.48
C LEU A 111 -0.02 9.67 -6.60
N ILE A 112 1.20 9.57 -6.10
CA ILE A 112 1.94 10.70 -5.55
C ILE A 112 3.05 11.05 -6.54
N ILE A 113 3.13 12.31 -6.96
CA ILE A 113 4.09 12.78 -7.94
C ILE A 113 4.93 13.88 -7.30
N SER A 114 6.18 13.57 -6.98
CA SER A 114 7.13 14.57 -6.48
C SER A 114 7.74 15.38 -7.61
N HIS A 115 8.06 16.63 -7.31
CA HIS A 115 8.67 17.59 -8.21
C HIS A 115 9.93 18.22 -7.59
N ASP A 116 10.73 18.90 -8.41
CA ASP A 116 12.00 19.52 -7.99
C ASP A 116 11.77 20.87 -7.27
N GLY A 117 10.95 20.85 -6.22
CA GLY A 117 10.68 21.99 -5.35
C GLY A 117 9.53 22.90 -5.80
N PRO A 118 9.19 23.95 -5.02
CA PRO A 118 7.94 24.71 -5.17
C PRO A 118 7.78 25.42 -6.52
N THR A 119 8.88 25.78 -7.19
CA THR A 119 8.87 26.48 -8.48
C THR A 119 8.45 25.56 -9.64
N ALA A 120 8.69 24.25 -9.54
CA ALA A 120 8.29 23.27 -10.54
C ALA A 120 6.80 22.87 -10.43
N ARG A 121 6.16 23.16 -9.28
CA ARG A 121 4.81 22.70 -8.93
C ARG A 121 3.75 23.05 -9.99
N SER A 122 3.68 24.32 -10.43
CA SER A 122 2.67 24.77 -11.39
C SER A 122 2.81 24.05 -12.74
N GLY A 123 4.05 23.98 -13.26
CA GLY A 123 4.33 23.28 -14.52
C GLY A 123 4.00 21.78 -14.46
N VAL A 124 4.25 21.13 -13.31
CA VAL A 124 3.86 19.72 -13.09
C VAL A 124 2.35 19.59 -13.01
N ARG A 125 1.65 20.46 -12.27
CA ARG A 125 0.19 20.48 -12.13
C ARG A 125 -0.52 20.64 -13.47
N ASP A 126 -0.08 21.61 -14.28
CA ASP A 126 -0.66 21.87 -15.60
C ASP A 126 -0.46 20.66 -16.51
N ARG A 127 0.74 20.06 -16.48
CA ARG A 127 1.03 18.84 -17.23
C ARG A 127 0.17 17.66 -16.82
N MET A 128 -0.06 17.44 -15.52
CA MET A 128 -0.95 16.36 -15.07
C MET A 128 -2.36 16.55 -15.63
N SER A 129 -2.82 17.81 -15.66
CA SER A 129 -4.13 18.16 -16.22
C SER A 129 -4.18 17.93 -17.74
N THR A 130 -3.14 18.33 -18.49
CA THR A 130 -3.01 18.04 -19.94
C THR A 130 -2.98 16.53 -20.23
N ALA A 131 -2.31 15.79 -19.37
CA ALA A 131 -2.18 14.34 -19.42
C ALA A 131 -3.49 13.59 -19.07
N GLY A 132 -4.57 14.31 -18.74
CA GLY A 132 -5.88 13.73 -18.42
C GLY A 132 -5.99 13.21 -16.98
N ALA A 133 -5.05 13.57 -16.11
CA ALA A 133 -5.08 13.20 -14.70
C ALA A 133 -5.68 14.32 -13.85
N ARG A 134 -6.43 13.95 -12.80
CA ARG A 134 -7.00 14.89 -11.83
C ARG A 134 -6.04 15.11 -10.68
N VAL A 135 -5.63 16.36 -10.45
CA VAL A 135 -4.87 16.73 -9.25
C VAL A 135 -5.84 16.86 -8.07
N VAL A 136 -5.65 16.04 -7.05
CA VAL A 136 -6.55 15.94 -5.89
C VAL A 136 -6.10 16.85 -4.76
N ARG A 137 -4.80 16.91 -4.49
CA ARG A 137 -4.25 17.62 -3.33
C ARG A 137 -2.77 17.94 -3.54
N GLU A 138 -2.32 19.04 -2.95
CA GLU A 138 -0.91 19.37 -2.85
C GLU A 138 -0.32 18.83 -1.55
N LEU A 139 0.94 18.40 -1.58
CA LEU A 139 1.68 17.85 -0.45
C LEU A 139 2.99 18.63 -0.27
N PRO A 140 2.93 19.87 0.28
CA PRO A 140 4.08 20.77 0.32
C PRO A 140 5.24 20.24 1.15
N SER A 141 4.98 19.44 2.18
CA SER A 141 6.01 18.88 3.07
C SER A 141 6.96 17.91 2.37
N ILE A 142 6.60 17.42 1.18
CA ILE A 142 7.39 16.47 0.38
C ILE A 142 7.54 16.90 -1.08
N ASP A 143 7.25 18.16 -1.39
CA ASP A 143 7.27 18.71 -2.75
C ASP A 143 6.53 17.82 -3.76
N ALA A 144 5.26 17.50 -3.47
CA ALA A 144 4.49 16.56 -4.31
C ALA A 144 3.03 16.96 -4.54
N LEU A 145 2.41 16.29 -5.51
CA LEU A 145 0.99 16.32 -5.81
C LEU A 145 0.39 14.93 -5.63
N ALA A 146 -0.78 14.83 -5.00
CA ALA A 146 -1.65 13.66 -5.09
C ALA A 146 -2.52 13.77 -6.34
N VAL A 147 -2.48 12.75 -7.19
CA VAL A 147 -3.03 12.76 -8.54
C VAL A 147 -3.81 11.48 -8.80
N GLN A 148 -4.89 11.54 -9.56
CA GLN A 148 -5.65 10.38 -10.01
C GLN A 148 -5.55 10.24 -11.53
N ALA A 149 -4.96 9.14 -11.98
CA ALA A 149 -4.86 8.77 -13.39
C ALA A 149 -6.04 7.86 -13.77
N GLU A 150 -6.97 8.41 -14.56
CA GLU A 150 -8.20 7.74 -14.99
C GLU A 150 -7.89 6.50 -15.86
N GLY A 151 -8.59 5.39 -15.63
CA GLY A 151 -8.29 4.09 -16.25
C GLY A 151 -8.14 4.14 -17.78
N LYS A 152 -9.11 4.79 -18.45
CA LYS A 152 -9.11 4.97 -19.91
C LYS A 152 -8.00 5.88 -20.46
N ASP A 153 -7.47 6.78 -19.62
CA ASP A 153 -6.50 7.79 -20.02
C ASP A 153 -5.06 7.45 -19.58
N ARG A 154 -4.84 6.30 -18.91
CA ARG A 154 -3.51 5.89 -18.40
C ARG A 154 -2.45 5.82 -19.49
N GLY A 155 -2.77 5.32 -20.68
CA GLY A 155 -1.84 5.28 -21.81
C GLY A 155 -1.41 6.68 -22.28
N LYS A 156 -2.37 7.60 -22.42
CA LYS A 156 -2.08 9.01 -22.73
C LYS A 156 -1.26 9.67 -21.61
N PHE A 157 -1.65 9.42 -20.37
CA PHE A 157 -0.96 9.92 -19.19
C PHE A 157 0.51 9.49 -19.17
N TRP A 158 0.77 8.21 -19.43
CA TRP A 158 2.11 7.65 -19.53
C TRP A 158 2.92 8.28 -20.66
N ALA A 159 2.33 8.44 -21.84
CA ALA A 159 2.98 9.03 -23.00
C ALA A 159 3.37 10.50 -22.76
N GLU A 160 2.49 11.30 -22.15
CA GLU A 160 2.76 12.70 -21.81
C GLU A 160 3.88 12.86 -20.76
N LEU A 161 3.98 11.91 -19.83
CA LEU A 161 5.00 11.89 -18.79
C LEU A 161 6.37 11.44 -19.30
N THR A 162 6.40 10.42 -20.16
CA THR A 162 7.65 9.75 -20.54
C THR A 162 8.16 10.16 -21.91
N GLY A 163 7.30 10.63 -22.82
CA GLY A 163 7.66 10.94 -24.22
C GLY A 163 8.71 12.05 -24.38
N ARG A 164 8.80 12.99 -23.43
CA ARG A 164 9.86 14.02 -23.38
C ARG A 164 10.91 13.76 -22.30
N GLY A 165 10.80 12.61 -21.62
CA GLY A 165 11.55 12.26 -20.42
C GLY A 165 11.06 13.01 -19.18
N LEU A 166 10.79 12.27 -18.09
CA LEU A 166 10.27 12.81 -16.83
C LEU A 166 11.13 13.96 -16.22
N LYS A 167 12.42 14.09 -16.57
CA LYS A 167 13.25 15.20 -16.06
C LYS A 167 12.84 16.54 -16.70
N ALA A 168 12.53 16.53 -18.00
CA ALA A 168 12.05 17.71 -18.71
C ALA A 168 10.68 18.18 -18.21
N THR A 169 9.97 17.32 -17.47
CA THR A 169 8.67 17.64 -16.88
C THR A 169 8.77 18.18 -15.45
N GLY A 170 9.98 18.29 -14.86
CA GLY A 170 10.16 18.66 -13.46
C GLY A 170 9.68 17.61 -12.45
N VAL A 171 9.43 16.38 -12.91
CA VAL A 171 8.97 15.26 -12.08
C VAL A 171 10.16 14.47 -11.58
N LYS A 172 10.29 14.36 -10.25
CA LYS A 172 11.37 13.62 -9.60
C LYS A 172 11.04 12.13 -9.51
N LYS A 173 9.88 11.80 -8.95
CA LYS A 173 9.43 10.42 -8.71
C LYS A 173 7.90 10.29 -8.70
N ILE A 174 7.41 9.16 -9.19
CA ILE A 174 6.01 8.78 -9.17
C ILE A 174 5.83 7.54 -8.27
N TRP A 175 4.95 7.64 -7.29
CA TRP A 175 4.58 6.56 -6.38
C TRP A 175 3.11 6.17 -6.49
N LEU A 176 2.80 4.95 -6.07
CA LEU A 176 1.42 4.57 -5.78
C LEU A 176 0.96 5.26 -4.48
N ASP A 177 -0.15 5.99 -4.54
CA ASP A 177 -0.87 6.47 -3.35
C ASP A 177 -1.76 5.34 -2.82
N GLY A 178 -1.11 4.35 -2.20
CA GLY A 178 -1.75 3.09 -1.83
C GLY A 178 -2.75 3.23 -0.69
N ARG A 179 -3.81 2.40 -0.73
CA ARG A 179 -4.79 2.29 0.35
C ARG A 179 -4.23 1.49 1.52
N MET A 180 -4.23 2.09 2.70
CA MET A 180 -3.90 1.40 3.96
C MET A 180 -5.19 1.06 4.71
N ARG A 181 -5.21 -0.10 5.39
CA ARG A 181 -6.33 -0.51 6.25
C ARG A 181 -5.84 -0.61 7.70
N PRO A 182 -6.54 -0.02 8.68
CA PRO A 182 -6.26 -0.29 10.10
C PRO A 182 -6.42 -1.79 10.37
N THR A 183 -5.44 -2.43 11.03
CA THR A 183 -5.48 -3.88 11.34
C THR A 183 -4.95 -4.16 12.75
N LEU A 184 -5.86 -4.14 13.74
CA LEU A 184 -5.50 -4.42 15.13
C LEU A 184 -5.15 -5.90 15.34
N ASP A 185 -5.93 -6.79 14.75
CA ASP A 185 -5.74 -8.25 14.78
C ASP A 185 -4.38 -8.71 14.25
N ARG A 186 -3.75 -7.90 13.37
CA ARG A 186 -2.42 -8.18 12.82
C ARG A 186 -1.29 -7.47 13.58
N SER A 187 -1.52 -6.27 14.09
CA SER A 187 -0.48 -5.51 14.78
C SER A 187 -0.10 -6.14 16.12
N VAL A 188 -1.08 -6.64 16.89
CA VAL A 188 -0.86 -7.27 18.20
C VAL A 188 0.06 -8.50 18.10
N PRO A 189 -0.13 -9.43 17.14
CA PRO A 189 0.85 -10.47 16.87
C PRO A 189 2.23 -9.97 16.46
N GLN A 190 2.32 -8.93 15.62
CA GLN A 190 3.59 -8.41 15.11
C GLN A 190 4.49 -7.83 16.19
N ILE A 191 3.91 -7.23 17.23
CA ILE A 191 4.67 -6.70 18.37
C ILE A 191 5.02 -7.76 19.42
N GLY A 192 4.71 -9.03 19.17
CA GLY A 192 5.06 -10.15 20.05
C GLY A 192 4.14 -10.34 21.26
N ALA A 193 2.95 -9.71 21.29
CA ALA A 193 2.02 -9.87 22.40
C ALA A 193 1.61 -11.35 22.66
N PRO A 194 1.37 -12.20 21.64
CA PRO A 194 1.07 -13.63 21.88
C PRO A 194 2.18 -14.37 22.64
N ALA A 195 3.45 -14.04 22.41
CA ALA A 195 4.57 -14.63 23.14
C ALA A 195 4.61 -14.17 24.61
N ALA A 196 4.22 -12.92 24.88
CA ALA A 196 4.05 -12.43 26.25
C ALA A 196 2.88 -13.13 26.96
N TRP A 197 1.75 -13.30 26.27
CA TRP A 197 0.58 -14.00 26.80
C TRP A 197 0.87 -15.47 27.13
N ALA A 198 1.63 -16.15 26.28
CA ALA A 198 2.08 -17.54 26.52
C ALA A 198 2.95 -17.67 27.79
N ARG A 199 3.55 -16.56 28.24
CA ARG A 199 4.30 -16.46 29.50
C ARG A 199 3.45 -15.96 30.67
N GLY A 200 2.13 -15.83 30.48
CA GLY A 200 1.19 -15.32 31.49
C GLY A 200 1.18 -13.79 31.65
N LEU A 201 1.87 -13.04 30.77
CA LEU A 201 1.96 -11.58 30.85
C LEU A 201 0.78 -10.95 30.09
N THR A 202 -0.30 -10.67 30.80
CA THR A 202 -1.57 -10.14 30.24
C THR A 202 -1.86 -8.70 30.66
N GLY A 203 -1.07 -8.15 31.59
CA GLY A 203 -1.36 -6.87 32.25
C GLY A 203 -2.30 -6.97 33.44
N THR A 204 -2.64 -8.18 33.91
CA THR A 204 -3.42 -8.37 35.14
C THR A 204 -2.85 -7.55 36.31
N GLU A 205 -3.75 -6.93 37.09
CA GLU A 205 -3.46 -6.00 38.20
C GLU A 205 -2.84 -4.64 37.80
N VAL A 206 -2.57 -4.41 36.52
CA VAL A 206 -2.11 -3.11 36.03
C VAL A 206 -3.30 -2.22 35.70
N LYS A 207 -3.20 -0.94 36.08
CA LYS A 207 -4.11 0.14 35.66
C LYS A 207 -3.41 1.00 34.63
N VAL A 208 -4.08 1.30 33.52
CA VAL A 208 -3.59 2.17 32.46
C VAL A 208 -4.46 3.43 32.39
N GLY A 209 -3.86 4.60 32.52
CA GLY A 209 -4.55 5.88 32.32
C GLY A 209 -4.74 6.14 30.82
N VAL A 210 -5.96 6.41 30.40
CA VAL A 210 -6.29 6.83 29.02
C VAL A 210 -6.85 8.24 29.08
N VAL A 211 -6.05 9.20 28.60
CA VAL A 211 -6.37 10.63 28.56
C VAL A 211 -6.82 10.97 27.14
N ASP A 212 -8.13 10.96 26.90
CA ASP A 212 -8.70 10.96 25.53
C ASP A 212 -10.14 11.51 25.48
N THR A 213 -10.99 11.09 24.53
CA THR A 213 -12.39 11.54 24.36
C THR A 213 -13.38 10.92 25.34
N GLY A 214 -12.88 10.10 26.29
CA GLY A 214 -13.66 9.24 27.17
C GLY A 214 -13.57 7.78 26.77
N VAL A 215 -14.32 6.91 27.44
CA VAL A 215 -14.43 5.49 27.07
C VAL A 215 -15.88 5.05 27.20
N ASP A 216 -16.40 4.30 26.21
CA ASP A 216 -17.65 3.56 26.36
C ASP A 216 -17.42 2.29 27.19
N ALA A 217 -17.72 2.35 28.49
CA ALA A 217 -17.62 1.21 29.39
C ALA A 217 -18.66 0.11 29.13
N THR A 218 -19.69 0.38 28.32
CA THR A 218 -20.72 -0.60 27.95
C THR A 218 -20.34 -1.43 26.73
N HIS A 219 -19.29 -1.04 26.00
CA HIS A 219 -18.79 -1.80 24.87
C HIS A 219 -18.41 -3.24 25.31
N PRO A 220 -18.85 -4.31 24.60
CA PRO A 220 -18.62 -5.70 25.02
C PRO A 220 -17.15 -6.04 25.30
N ASP A 221 -16.23 -5.49 24.50
CA ASP A 221 -14.79 -5.73 24.67
C ASP A 221 -14.18 -5.03 25.89
N LEU A 222 -14.87 -4.03 26.46
CA LEU A 222 -14.41 -3.21 27.58
C LEU A 222 -15.20 -3.43 28.87
N ALA A 223 -16.30 -4.18 28.80
CA ALA A 223 -17.12 -4.53 29.94
C ALA A 223 -16.27 -5.17 31.06
N GLY A 224 -16.35 -4.61 32.27
CA GLY A 224 -15.56 -5.06 33.43
C GLY A 224 -14.07 -4.67 33.40
N ARG A 225 -13.63 -3.88 32.41
CA ARG A 225 -12.22 -3.47 32.25
C ARG A 225 -11.98 -1.98 32.48
N ILE A 226 -13.02 -1.22 32.80
CA ILE A 226 -12.92 0.20 33.15
C ILE A 226 -12.95 0.33 34.67
N ALA A 227 -11.82 0.66 35.27
CA ALA A 227 -11.66 0.80 36.72
C ALA A 227 -12.20 2.14 37.25
N GLY A 228 -12.39 3.12 36.37
CA GLY A 228 -12.95 4.43 36.71
C GLY A 228 -12.95 5.36 35.52
N GLN A 229 -13.83 6.35 35.56
CA GLN A 229 -13.94 7.41 34.56
C GLN A 229 -14.00 8.76 35.27
N ARG A 230 -13.47 9.79 34.61
CA ARG A 230 -13.62 11.18 35.01
C ARG A 230 -13.64 12.08 33.79
N ASN A 231 -14.59 13.01 33.76
CA ASN A 231 -14.66 14.06 32.75
C ASN A 231 -14.04 15.38 33.23
N PHE A 232 -13.10 15.91 32.46
CA PHE A 232 -12.42 17.19 32.70
C PHE A 232 -12.79 18.25 31.66
N THR A 233 -13.73 17.94 30.76
CA THR A 233 -14.28 18.86 29.78
C THR A 233 -15.58 19.50 30.28
N SER A 234 -16.16 20.38 29.47
CA SER A 234 -17.52 20.91 29.69
C SER A 234 -18.63 20.03 29.09
N ASP A 235 -18.28 18.89 28.46
CA ASP A 235 -19.23 17.93 27.93
C ASP A 235 -20.09 17.38 29.09
N PRO A 236 -21.43 17.33 28.98
CA PRO A 236 -22.27 16.74 30.02
C PRO A 236 -22.06 15.22 30.17
N GLU A 237 -21.54 14.52 29.17
CA GLU A 237 -21.35 13.07 29.20
C GLU A 237 -19.94 12.65 29.60
N GLU A 238 -19.84 11.75 30.57
CA GLU A 238 -18.57 11.14 30.99
C GLU A 238 -18.09 10.02 30.04
N ASN A 239 -19.04 9.45 29.30
CA ASN A 239 -18.76 8.45 28.27
C ASN A 239 -18.18 9.06 27.00
N ASP A 240 -17.67 8.18 26.15
CA ASP A 240 -17.13 8.56 24.85
C ASP A 240 -18.26 8.76 23.83
N VAL A 241 -18.46 10.02 23.42
CA VAL A 241 -19.40 10.39 22.35
C VAL A 241 -18.72 10.58 21.00
N VAL A 242 -17.39 10.42 20.94
CA VAL A 242 -16.56 10.60 19.73
C VAL A 242 -16.09 9.25 19.18
N GLY A 243 -15.66 8.34 20.06
CA GLY A 243 -15.24 6.98 19.75
C GLY A 243 -13.72 6.75 19.75
N HIS A 244 -12.90 7.81 19.75
CA HIS A 244 -11.44 7.67 19.68
C HIS A 244 -10.87 7.03 20.95
N GLY A 245 -11.25 7.53 22.12
CA GLY A 245 -10.79 7.00 23.40
C GLY A 245 -11.26 5.56 23.65
N THR A 246 -12.47 5.21 23.23
CA THR A 246 -12.97 3.81 23.25
C THR A 246 -12.10 2.90 22.38
N HIS A 247 -11.73 3.35 21.18
CA HIS A 247 -10.85 2.59 20.29
C HIS A 247 -9.42 2.45 20.86
N VAL A 248 -8.88 3.51 21.46
CA VAL A 248 -7.58 3.49 22.17
C VAL A 248 -7.63 2.51 23.34
N ALA A 249 -8.64 2.60 24.20
CA ALA A 249 -8.82 1.70 25.33
C ALA A 249 -8.95 0.23 24.88
N SER A 250 -9.72 -0.05 23.82
CA SER A 250 -9.87 -1.40 23.26
C SER A 250 -8.56 -1.97 22.71
N THR A 251 -7.72 -1.13 22.09
CA THR A 251 -6.38 -1.52 21.65
C THR A 251 -5.49 -1.98 22.81
N ILE A 252 -5.67 -1.39 23.99
CA ILE A 252 -4.89 -1.72 25.19
C ILE A 252 -5.51 -2.93 25.91
N VAL A 253 -6.76 -2.83 26.35
CA VAL A 253 -7.39 -3.79 27.28
C VAL A 253 -8.54 -4.59 26.68
N GLY A 254 -8.92 -4.37 25.43
CA GLY A 254 -10.07 -5.05 24.82
C GLY A 254 -9.97 -6.58 24.94
N GLY A 255 -11.01 -7.24 25.45
CA GLY A 255 -11.00 -8.70 25.56
C GLY A 255 -11.22 -9.42 24.21
N GLY A 256 -11.75 -8.68 23.23
CA GLY A 256 -12.06 -9.15 21.88
C GLY A 256 -13.38 -9.92 21.78
N GLU A 257 -14.24 -9.87 22.79
CA GLU A 257 -15.51 -10.61 22.90
C GLU A 257 -16.41 -10.42 21.67
N ALA A 258 -16.62 -9.19 21.21
CA ALA A 258 -17.42 -8.85 20.03
C ALA A 258 -16.82 -9.39 18.72
N SER A 259 -15.55 -9.78 18.74
CA SER A 259 -14.81 -10.25 17.56
C SER A 259 -14.44 -11.74 17.60
N GLY A 260 -14.88 -12.48 18.64
CA GLY A 260 -14.46 -13.86 18.88
C GLY A 260 -12.97 -13.98 19.23
N GLY A 261 -12.39 -12.94 19.85
CA GLY A 261 -10.99 -12.86 20.26
C GLY A 261 -10.03 -12.30 19.20
N ARG A 262 -10.50 -11.95 18.00
CA ARG A 262 -9.65 -11.44 16.91
C ARG A 262 -9.02 -10.07 17.21
N ASN A 263 -9.78 -9.18 17.83
CA ASN A 263 -9.37 -7.80 18.13
C ASN A 263 -8.99 -7.65 19.62
N ARG A 264 -8.39 -8.69 20.21
CA ARG A 264 -7.94 -8.62 21.61
C ARG A 264 -6.81 -7.60 21.76
N GLY A 265 -6.94 -6.73 22.76
CA GLY A 265 -5.95 -5.74 23.14
C GLY A 265 -4.66 -6.37 23.67
N VAL A 266 -3.59 -5.57 23.65
CA VAL A 266 -2.23 -6.02 24.00
C VAL A 266 -2.14 -6.51 25.45
N ALA A 267 -2.75 -5.76 26.37
CA ALA A 267 -2.79 -6.00 27.81
C ALA A 267 -4.23 -6.27 28.26
N TYR A 268 -4.89 -7.27 27.66
CA TYR A 268 -6.30 -7.59 27.88
C TYR A 268 -6.70 -7.97 29.32
N GLY A 269 -5.71 -8.21 30.20
CA GLY A 269 -5.92 -8.43 31.64
C GLY A 269 -5.83 -7.16 32.49
N ALA A 270 -5.36 -6.05 31.93
CA ALA A 270 -5.30 -4.75 32.62
C ALA A 270 -6.67 -4.07 32.69
N THR A 271 -6.74 -3.00 33.47
CA THR A 271 -7.92 -2.13 33.54
C THR A 271 -7.58 -0.70 33.18
N VAL A 272 -8.55 0.06 32.68
CA VAL A 272 -8.39 1.46 32.26
C VAL A 272 -8.96 2.42 33.29
N LEU A 273 -8.23 3.49 33.58
CA LEU A 273 -8.75 4.71 34.18
C LEU A 273 -8.92 5.74 33.06
N SER A 274 -10.16 6.10 32.74
CA SER A 274 -10.46 7.04 31.65
C SER A 274 -10.50 8.47 32.19
N ALA A 275 -9.66 9.34 31.63
CA ALA A 275 -9.72 10.79 31.79
C ALA A 275 -10.20 11.41 30.48
N LYS A 276 -11.46 11.84 30.42
CA LYS A 276 -12.01 12.53 29.26
C LYS A 276 -11.56 13.98 29.27
N VAL A 277 -10.74 14.35 28.29
CA VAL A 277 -10.17 15.69 28.10
C VAL A 277 -10.50 16.28 26.72
N CYS A 278 -11.14 15.48 25.87
CA CYS A 278 -11.58 15.86 24.53
C CYS A 278 -13.08 15.59 24.32
N GLY A 279 -13.73 16.47 23.57
CA GLY A 279 -15.06 16.29 22.97
C GLY A 279 -14.96 16.59 21.48
N GLU A 280 -15.73 17.57 20.97
CA GLU A 280 -15.51 18.12 19.62
C GLU A 280 -14.15 18.83 19.47
N SER A 281 -13.56 19.26 20.58
CA SER A 281 -12.20 19.83 20.66
C SER A 281 -11.48 19.36 21.93
N CYS A 282 -10.18 19.63 22.02
CA CYS A 282 -9.32 19.23 23.14
C CYS A 282 -8.65 20.47 23.78
N PRO A 283 -9.29 21.13 24.77
CA PRO A 283 -8.66 22.24 25.47
C PRO A 283 -7.42 21.79 26.23
N GLU A 284 -6.30 22.50 26.07
CA GLU A 284 -5.04 22.18 26.77
C GLU A 284 -5.21 22.15 28.30
N SER A 285 -6.07 23.01 28.85
CA SER A 285 -6.39 23.03 30.28
C SER A 285 -7.06 21.73 30.76
N ALA A 286 -7.93 21.14 29.94
CA ALA A 286 -8.56 19.85 30.26
C ALA A 286 -7.53 18.71 30.20
N ILE A 287 -6.63 18.73 29.21
CA ILE A 287 -5.55 17.75 29.08
C ILE A 287 -4.66 17.77 30.33
N ILE A 288 -4.21 18.96 30.75
CA ILE A 288 -3.38 19.12 31.94
C ILE A 288 -4.11 18.65 33.21
N ALA A 289 -5.42 18.92 33.32
CA ALA A 289 -6.21 18.50 34.47
C ALA A 289 -6.43 16.98 34.56
N GLY A 290 -6.39 16.28 33.41
CA GLY A 290 -6.59 14.84 33.31
C GLY A 290 -5.34 13.99 33.54
N MET A 291 -4.15 14.60 33.61
CA MET A 291 -2.86 13.94 33.90
C MET A 291 -2.61 13.83 35.41
#